data_AF-A0A529PPI8-F1
#
_entry.id   AF-A0A529PPI8-F1
#
_cell.length_a   1.000
_cell.length_b   1.000
_cell.length_c   1.000
_cell.angle_alpha   90.00
_cell.angle_beta   90.00
_cell.angle_gamma   90.00
#
_symmetry.space_group_name_H-M   'P 1'
#
loop_
_entity.id
_entity.type
_entity.pdbx_description
1 polymer ?
#
loop_
_entity_poly.entity_id
_entity_poly.type
_entity_poly.pdbx_seq_one_letter_code
_entity_poly.pdbx_strand_id
1 'polypeptide(L)' 'MGETIEKRLSDLGVTIPAAAAPAANYVPYCRT' A
#
# COMPACT_ATOMS: atom_id res chain seq x y z
N MET A 1 -11.68 -6.16 -17.93
CA MET A 1 -10.71 -5.84 -16.84
C MET A 1 -11.43 -5.01 -15.80
N GLY A 2 -11.62 -5.54 -14.59
CA GLY A 2 -12.32 -4.82 -13.52
C GLY A 2 -11.53 -3.62 -13.01
N GLU A 3 -12.20 -2.73 -12.29
CA GLU A 3 -11.57 -1.52 -11.74
C GLU A 3 -10.41 -1.85 -10.80
N THR A 4 -9.30 -1.15 -10.99
CA THR A 4 -8.10 -1.33 -10.17
C THR A 4 -8.35 -0.84 -8.74
N ILE A 5 -7.49 -1.23 -7.80
CA ILE A 5 -7.65 -0.84 -6.39
C ILE A 5 -7.44 0.66 -6.21
N GLU A 6 -6.55 1.26 -7.00
CA GLU A 6 -6.25 2.70 -7.00
C GLU A 6 -7.49 3.53 -7.35
N LYS A 7 -8.30 3.08 -8.31
CA LYS A 7 -9.53 3.77 -8.70
C LYS A 7 -10.57 3.78 -7.58
N ARG A 8 -10.75 2.64 -6.91
CA ARG A 8 -11.67 2.52 -5.77
C ARG A 8 -11.22 3.35 -4.58
N LEU A 9 -9.91 3.38 -4.31
CA LEU A 9 -9.35 4.18 -3.21
C LEU A 9 -9.52 5.68 -3.46
N SER A 10 -9.34 6.12 -4.71
CA SER A 10 -9.50 7.52 -5.12
C SER A 10 -10.95 7.99 -5.02
N ASP A 11 -11.94 7.16 -5.38
CA ASP A 11 -13.37 7.46 -5.27
C ASP A 11 -13.81 7.69 -3.82
N LEU A 12 -13.22 6.94 -2.89
CA LEU A 12 -13.43 7.10 -1.45
C LEU A 12 -12.64 8.27 -0.84
N GLY A 13 -11.83 8.99 -1.62
CA GLY A 13 -10.96 10.06 -1.14
C GLY A 13 -9.80 9.57 -0.26
N VAL A 14 -9.43 8.29 -0.34
CA VAL A 14 -8.38 7.67 0.48
C VAL A 14 -7.07 7.61 -0.29
N THR A 15 -6.01 8.18 0.29
CA THR A 15 -4.65 8.17 -0.28
C THR A 15 -3.76 7.16 0.47
N ILE A 16 -3.01 6.34 -0.26
CA ILE A 16 -2.00 5.46 0.35
C ILE A 16 -0.77 6.30 0.71
N PRO A 17 -0.37 6.39 1.99
CA PRO A 17 0.84 7.09 2.37
C PRO A 17 2.09 6.31 1.95
N ALA A 18 3.24 6.99 1.91
CA ALA A 18 4.52 6.33 1.71
C ALA A 18 4.74 5.25 2.78
N ALA A 19 5.33 4.12 2.38
CA ALA A 19 5.66 3.04 3.29
C ALA A 19 6.60 3.54 4.39
N ALA A 20 6.29 3.21 5.65
CA ALA A 20 7.12 3.56 6.78
C ALA A 20 8.47 2.81 6.73
N ALA A 21 9.53 3.47 7.20
CA ALA A 21 10.82 2.82 7.37
C ALA A 21 10.72 1.70 8.44
N PRO A 22 11.48 0.59 8.29
CA PRO A 22 11.57 -0.41 9.34
C PRO A 22 12.08 0.20 10.65
N ALA A 23 11.47 -0.15 11.78
CA ALA A 23 11.92 0.34 13.09
C ALA A 23 13.24 -0.32 13.56
N ALA A 24 13.64 -1.42 12.92
CA ALA A 24 14.86 -2.16 13.18
C ALA A 24 15.27 -2.98 11.93
N ASN A 25 16.23 -3.89 12.09
CA ASN A 25 16.78 -4.72 11.00
C ASN A 25 15.84 -5.88 10.61
N TYR A 26 14.70 -5.55 10.03
CA TYR A 26 13.74 -6.52 9.48
C TYR A 26 13.10 -5.99 8.19
N VAL A 27 12.57 -6.89 7.35
CA VAL A 27 11.84 -6.53 6.14
C VAL A 27 10.35 -6.44 6.46
N PRO A 28 9.65 -5.35 6.09
CA PRO A 28 8.20 -5.21 6.37
C PRO A 28 7.32 -6.27 5.70
N TYR A 29 7.82 -6.91 4.64
CA TYR A 29 7.13 -7.96 3.91
C TYR A 29 8.13 -8.95 3.31
N CYS A 30 7.83 -10.24 3.38
CA CYS A 30 8.54 -11.30 2.66
C CYS A 30 7.54 -12.16 1.88
N ARG A 31 7.92 -12.56 0.67
CA ARG A 31 7.24 -13.58 -0.13
C ARG A 31 8.26 -14.65 -0.48
N THR A 32 7.88 -15.91 -0.32
CA THR A 32 8.65 -17.07 -0.79
C THR A 32 8.50 -17.26 -2.28
#